data_AF-A0AAE8QQX9-F1
#
_entry.id   AF-A0AAE8QQX9-F1
#
_cell.length_a   1.000
_cell.length_b   1.000
_cell.length_c   1.000
_cell.angle_alpha   90.00
_cell.angle_beta   90.00
_cell.angle_gamma   90.00
#
_symmetry.space_group_name_H-M   'P 1'
#
loop_
_entity.id
_entity.type
_entity.pdbx_description
1 polymer ?
#
loop_
_entity_poly.entity_id
_entity_poly.type
_entity_poly.pdbx_seq_one_letter_code
_entity_poly.pdbx_strand_id
1 'polypeptide(L)'
;MLRIFEMNDVEMKMLEEVKNGRTEILFSNKINDVPREELQGIYMLISFGYIQGDDYSDEDKFGFIHLTLTDKGKWRMGNELKFTFQQS
;
A
#
# COMPACT_ATOMS: atom_id res chain seq x y z
N MET A 1 11.62 23.22 -0.05
CA MET A 1 11.14 22.60 1.20
C MET A 1 10.78 21.16 0.88
N LEU A 2 11.69 20.22 1.13
CA LEU A 2 11.43 18.80 0.91
C LEU A 2 10.50 18.32 2.02
N ARG A 3 9.23 18.07 1.66
CA ARG A 3 8.29 17.37 2.54
C ARG A 3 8.70 15.90 2.48
N ILE A 4 9.42 15.44 3.49
CA ILE A 4 9.44 14.01 3.81
C ILE A 4 7.99 13.73 4.21
N PHE A 5 7.19 13.20 3.29
CA PHE A 5 5.89 12.66 3.68
C PHE A 5 6.21 11.51 4.62
N GLU A 6 5.77 11.60 5.87
CA GLU A 6 5.82 10.48 6.80
C GLU A 6 4.95 9.39 6.18
N MET A 7 5.61 8.42 5.54
CA MET A 7 4.94 7.29 4.92
C MET A 7 4.35 6.45 6.03
N ASN A 8 3.07 6.12 5.92
CA ASN A 8 2.48 5.18 6.87
C ASN A 8 3.03 3.75 6.63
N ASP A 9 2.84 2.86 7.59
CA ASP A 9 3.36 1.50 7.53
C ASP A 9 2.88 0.72 6.29
N VAL A 10 1.68 1.05 5.79
CA VAL A 10 1.12 0.46 4.58
C VAL A 10 1.89 0.92 3.36
N GLU A 11 2.12 2.23 3.21
CA GLU A 11 2.92 2.82 2.13
C GLU A 11 4.35 2.26 2.13
N MET A 12 4.95 2.06 3.30
CA MET A 12 6.27 1.44 3.44
C MET A 12 6.29 -0.01 2.96
N LYS A 13 5.31 -0.83 3.39
CA LYS A 13 5.14 -2.20 2.86
C LYS A 13 4.98 -2.17 1.33
N MET A 14 4.20 -1.22 0.79
CA MET A 14 4.05 -1.09 -0.67
C MET A 14 5.35 -0.77 -1.39
N LEU A 15 6.15 0.12 -0.81
CA LEU A 15 7.42 0.53 -1.38
C LEU A 15 8.39 -0.66 -1.49
N GLU A 16 8.42 -1.52 -0.48
CA GLU A 16 9.22 -2.76 -0.49
C GLU A 16 8.75 -3.75 -1.56
N GLU A 17 7.44 -3.93 -1.69
CA GLU A 17 6.86 -4.82 -2.71
C GLU A 17 7.19 -4.33 -4.13
N VAL A 18 7.04 -3.03 -4.38
CA VAL A 18 7.41 -2.41 -5.68
C VAL A 18 8.91 -2.52 -5.95
N LYS A 19 9.74 -2.32 -4.93
CA LYS A 19 11.20 -2.50 -5.05
C LYS A 19 11.55 -3.93 -5.45
N ASN A 20 10.78 -4.91 -4.98
CA ASN A 20 10.91 -6.32 -5.34
C ASN A 20 10.23 -6.66 -6.67
N GLY A 21 9.71 -5.67 -7.41
CA GLY A 21 9.03 -5.85 -8.69
C GLY A 21 7.60 -6.40 -8.58
N ARG A 22 7.04 -6.45 -7.37
CA ARG A 22 5.68 -6.90 -7.12
C ARG A 22 4.71 -5.73 -7.16
N THR A 23 3.54 -5.96 -7.74
CA THR A 23 2.46 -4.96 -7.86
C THR A 23 1.25 -5.29 -6.99
N GLU A 24 1.32 -6.41 -6.29
CA GLU A 24 0.27 -6.98 -5.46
C GLU A 24 0.80 -7.13 -4.05
N ILE A 25 -0.06 -6.86 -3.07
CA ILE A 25 0.24 -6.99 -1.65
C ILE A 25 -0.87 -7.82 -1.04
N LEU A 26 -0.45 -8.89 -0.37
CA LEU A 26 -1.34 -9.73 0.41
C LEU A 26 -1.08 -9.46 1.89
N PHE A 27 -2.07 -8.91 2.58
CA PHE A 27 -2.06 -8.90 4.03
C PHE A 27 -2.48 -10.27 4.53
N SER A 28 -1.56 -10.98 5.17
CA SER A 28 -1.80 -12.29 5.79
C SER A 28 -2.71 -12.21 7.03
N ASN A 29 -3.09 -11.02 7.47
CA ASN A 29 -3.98 -10.84 8.60
C ASN A 29 -5.42 -10.78 8.10
N LYS A 30 -6.34 -11.32 8.90
CA LYS A 30 -7.75 -11.04 8.67
C LYS A 30 -7.97 -9.54 8.81
N ILE A 31 -8.91 -8.96 8.07
CA ILE A 31 -9.24 -7.52 8.18
C ILE A 31 -9.48 -7.07 9.64
N ASN A 32 -10.07 -7.93 10.46
CA ASN A 32 -10.35 -7.67 11.88
C ASN A 32 -9.09 -7.69 12.77
N ASP A 33 -8.00 -8.29 12.29
CA ASP A 33 -6.69 -8.36 12.96
C ASP A 33 -5.72 -7.30 12.42
N VAL A 34 -6.14 -6.48 11.46
CA VAL A 34 -5.34 -5.34 10.95
C VAL A 34 -5.56 -4.15 11.87
N PRO A 35 -4.49 -3.50 12.36
CA PRO A 35 -4.60 -2.28 13.16
C PRO A 35 -5.44 -1.22 12.45
N ARG A 36 -6.24 -0.47 13.21
CA ARG A 36 -7.15 0.54 12.65
C ARG A 36 -6.38 1.61 11.86
N GLU A 37 -5.17 1.94 12.30
CA GLU A 37 -4.26 2.88 11.66
C GLU A 37 -3.80 2.37 10.29
N GLU A 38 -3.49 1.07 10.18
CA GLU A 38 -3.16 0.44 8.89
C GLU A 38 -4.38 0.42 7.97
N LEU A 39 -5.57 0.07 8.47
CA LEU A 39 -6.81 0.13 7.69
C LEU A 39 -7.09 1.55 7.18
N GLN A 40 -6.89 2.56 8.02
CA GLN A 40 -7.04 3.96 7.62
C GLN A 40 -6.04 4.35 6.52
N GLY A 41 -4.78 3.90 6.64
CA GLY A 41 -3.77 4.07 5.60
C GLY A 41 -4.19 3.44 4.26
N ILE A 42 -4.70 2.20 4.30
CA ILE A 42 -5.24 1.51 3.12
C ILE A 42 -6.37 2.32 2.49
N TYR A 43 -7.37 2.72 3.28
CA TYR A 43 -8.51 3.52 2.78
C TYR A 43 -8.07 4.84 2.16
N MET A 44 -7.09 5.52 2.76
CA MET A 44 -6.55 6.76 2.19
C MET A 44 -5.91 6.50 0.83
N LEU A 45 -5.08 5.47 0.70
CA LEU A 45 -4.42 5.13 -0.58
C LEU A 45 -5.42 4.74 -1.67
N ILE A 46 -6.50 4.05 -1.32
CA ILE A 46 -7.62 3.75 -2.23
C ILE A 46 -8.29 5.05 -2.67
N SER A 47 -8.61 5.94 -1.72
CA SER A 47 -9.29 7.22 -2.04
C SER A 47 -8.47 8.11 -2.96
N PHE A 48 -7.13 8.03 -2.88
CA PHE A 48 -6.22 8.73 -3.80
C PHE A 48 -6.03 8.01 -5.13
N GLY A 49 -6.59 6.80 -5.29
CA GLY A 49 -6.48 5.97 -6.49
C GLY A 49 -5.08 5.43 -6.72
N TYR A 50 -4.28 5.24 -5.65
CA TYR A 50 -2.96 4.61 -5.76
C TYR A 50 -3.05 3.09 -5.73
N ILE A 51 -4.06 2.56 -5.05
CA ILE A 51 -4.31 1.13 -4.97
C ILE A 51 -5.77 0.81 -5.20
N GLN A 52 -6.03 -0.44 -5.52
CA GLN A 52 -7.35 -1.04 -5.65
C GLN A 52 -7.37 -2.25 -4.72
N GLY A 53 -8.45 -2.41 -3.96
CA GLY A 53 -8.67 -3.60 -3.14
C GLY A 53 -9.65 -4.53 -3.83
N ASP A 54 -9.31 -5.81 -3.95
CA ASP A 54 -10.26 -6.83 -4.41
C ASP A 54 -11.11 -7.24 -3.20
N ASP A 55 -12.36 -6.78 -3.19
CA ASP A 55 -13.46 -7.19 -2.31
C ASP A 55 -13.18 -7.31 -0.80
N TYR A 56 -13.55 -6.26 -0.05
CA TYR A 56 -13.61 -6.27 1.42
C TYR A 56 -14.87 -6.95 1.99
N SER A 57 -15.68 -7.60 1.14
CA SER A 57 -17.11 -7.81 1.39
C SER A 57 -17.54 -9.22 1.78
N ASP A 58 -16.66 -10.24 1.70
CA ASP A 58 -17.02 -11.60 2.12
C ASP A 58 -16.42 -11.92 3.50
N GLU A 59 -17.25 -11.77 4.55
CA GLU A 59 -16.95 -12.26 5.91
C GLU A 59 -16.60 -13.76 5.95
N ASP A 60 -16.86 -14.50 4.86
CA ASP A 60 -16.73 -15.95 4.75
C ASP A 60 -15.63 -16.46 3.80
N LYS A 61 -14.94 -15.61 3.03
CA LYS A 61 -13.82 -16.04 2.17
C LYS A 61 -12.53 -15.47 2.69
N PHE A 62 -11.82 -16.25 3.50
CA PHE A 62 -10.39 -16.07 3.83
C PHE A 62 -9.99 -14.59 3.89
N GLY A 63 -10.38 -13.89 4.98
CA GLY A 63 -10.42 -12.43 5.10
C GLY A 63 -9.10 -11.65 5.01
N PHE A 64 -8.18 -12.07 4.13
CA PHE A 64 -6.96 -11.39 3.76
C PHE A 64 -7.27 -10.17 2.90
N ILE A 65 -6.52 -9.09 3.10
CA ILE A 65 -6.65 -7.91 2.26
C ILE A 65 -5.72 -8.07 1.06
N HIS A 66 -6.31 -8.16 -0.13
CA HIS A 66 -5.56 -8.13 -1.39
C HIS A 66 -5.58 -6.71 -1.97
N LEU A 67 -4.40 -6.11 -2.13
CA LEU A 67 -4.24 -4.76 -2.68
C LEU A 67 -3.37 -4.81 -3.93
N THR A 68 -3.83 -4.17 -5.00
CA THR A 68 -3.07 -4.04 -6.24
C THR A 68 -2.77 -2.57 -6.53
N LEU A 69 -1.54 -2.27 -6.93
CA LEU A 69 -1.13 -0.93 -7.34
C LEU A 69 -1.74 -0.54 -8.69
N THR A 70 -2.38 0.63 -8.73
CA THR A 70 -2.76 1.28 -9.99
C THR A 70 -1.52 1.81 -10.71
N ASP A 71 -1.65 2.18 -11.98
CA ASP A 71 -0.53 2.84 -12.69
C ASP A 71 -0.12 4.16 -12.04
N LYS A 72 -1.08 4.87 -11.42
CA LYS A 72 -0.83 6.06 -10.61
C LYS A 72 -0.02 5.72 -9.36
N GLY A 73 -0.37 4.63 -8.68
CA GLY A 73 0.37 4.09 -7.53
C GLY A 73 1.80 3.71 -7.89
N LYS A 74 1.98 2.94 -8.98
CA LYS A 74 3.30 2.56 -9.51
C LYS A 74 4.16 3.79 -9.80
N TRP A 75 3.60 4.81 -10.45
CA TRP A 75 4.33 6.05 -10.73
C TRP A 75 4.74 6.79 -9.46
N ARG A 76 3.85 6.91 -8.47
CA ARG A 76 4.15 7.56 -7.20
C ARG A 76 5.22 6.80 -6.42
N MET A 77 5.04 5.49 -6.21
CA MET A 77 6.01 4.66 -5.48
C MET A 77 7.37 4.59 -6.20
N GLY A 78 7.36 4.55 -7.54
CA GLY A 78 8.58 4.61 -8.33
C GLY A 78 9.34 5.94 -8.18
N ASN A 79 8.63 7.05 -7.99
CA ASN A 79 9.28 8.33 -7.67
C ASN A 79 9.84 8.34 -6.25
N GLU A 80 9.09 7.86 -5.25
CA GLU A 80 9.57 7.77 -3.88
C GLU A 80 10.83 6.88 -3.78
N LEU A 81 10.88 5.74 -4.50
CA LEU A 81 12.09 4.91 -4.61
C LEU A 81 13.28 5.70 -5.18
N LYS A 82 13.08 6.48 -6.25
CA LYS A 82 14.18 7.29 -6.82
C LYS A 82 14.69 8.32 -5.81
N PHE A 83 13.81 8.99 -5.07
CA PHE A 83 14.21 9.99 -4.09
C PHE A 83 14.93 9.39 -2.89
N THR A 84 14.47 8.24 -2.38
CA THR A 84 15.04 7.59 -1.19
C THR A 84 16.39 6.93 -1.46
N PHE A 85 16.60 6.35 -2.64
CA PHE A 85 17.84 5.62 -2.98
C PHE A 85 18.86 6.43 -3.81
N GLN A 86 18.56 7.65 -4.23
CA GLN A 86 19.56 8.59 -4.77
C GLN A 86 20.31 9.37 -3.68
N GLN A 87 19.85 9.33 -2.43
CA GLN A 87 20.51 9.97 -1.29
C GLN A 87 21.42 9.02 -0.50
N SER A 88 21.56 7.77 -0.95
CA SER A 88 22.43 6.73 -0.35
C SER A 88 23.71 6.50 -1.15
#